data_AF-A0A937WHE4-F1
#
_entry.id   AF-A0A937WHE4-F1
#
_cell.length_a   1.000
_cell.length_b   1.000
_cell.length_c   1.000
_cell.angle_alpha   90.00
_cell.angle_beta   90.00
_cell.angle_gamma   90.00
#
_symmetry.space_group_name_H-M   'P 1'
#
loop_
_entity.id
_entity.type
_entity.pdbx_description
1 polymer ?
#
loop_
_entity_poly.entity_id
_entity_poly.type
_entity_poly.pdbx_seq_one_letter_code
_entity_poly.pdbx_strand_id
1 'polypeptide(L)'
;MKEIILEIPSWIGETEAREEFFRFLMSETLMKAEYYRSLMKPFERKYPISFKDFKEQIESSKQEDFQAWDDLIEWEAYFRAHEEWTEKYEEMKNVWSNNRKS
;
A
#
# COMPACT_ATOMS: atom_id res chain seq x y z
N MET A 1 7.08 -14.15 16.32
CA MET A 1 7.33 -14.26 14.86
C MET A 1 7.04 -15.68 14.43
N LYS A 2 6.42 -15.89 13.27
CA LYS A 2 6.31 -17.23 12.67
C LYS A 2 7.53 -17.45 11.78
N GLU A 3 8.24 -18.53 12.01
CA GLU A 3 9.33 -18.95 11.14
C GLU A 3 8.73 -19.63 9.90
N ILE A 4 9.21 -19.26 8.72
CA ILE A 4 8.82 -19.86 7.44
C ILE A 4 10.08 -20.48 6.84
N ILE A 5 10.04 -21.79 6.62
CA ILE A 5 11.13 -22.54 5.98
C ILE A 5 10.69 -22.86 4.55
N LEU A 6 11.52 -22.51 3.58
CA LEU A 6 11.30 -22.79 2.16
C LEU A 6 12.41 -23.71 1.66
N GLU A 7 12.04 -24.84 1.08
CA GLU A 7 12.98 -25.71 0.36
C GLU A 7 13.16 -25.19 -1.07
N ILE A 8 14.39 -24.86 -1.43
CA ILE A 8 14.73 -24.44 -2.79
C ILE A 8 15.33 -25.61 -3.59
N PRO A 9 15.00 -25.76 -4.88
CA PRO A 9 15.62 -26.75 -5.74
C PRO A 9 17.14 -26.61 -5.79
N SER A 10 17.85 -27.73 -5.89
CA SER A 10 19.33 -27.78 -5.85
C SER A 10 20.04 -27.03 -6.98
N TRP A 11 19.32 -26.67 -8.04
CA TRP A 11 19.84 -25.91 -9.17
C TRP A 11 19.75 -24.39 -8.97
N ILE A 12 19.09 -23.92 -7.91
CA ILE A 12 18.99 -22.50 -7.56
C ILE A 12 20.01 -22.17 -6.47
N GLY A 13 20.84 -21.15 -6.69
CA GLY A 13 21.74 -20.65 -5.66
C GLY A 13 20.98 -19.91 -4.56
N GLU A 14 21.39 -20.06 -3.30
CA GLU A 14 20.74 -19.38 -2.17
C GLU A 14 20.67 -17.86 -2.35
N THR A 15 21.75 -17.24 -2.83
CA THR A 15 21.79 -15.81 -3.12
C THR A 15 20.78 -15.42 -4.19
N GLU A 16 20.72 -16.18 -5.29
CA GLU A 16 19.78 -15.94 -6.39
C GLU A 16 18.32 -16.08 -5.91
N ALA A 17 18.01 -17.14 -5.18
CA ALA A 17 16.70 -17.36 -4.58
C ALA A 17 16.30 -16.19 -3.66
N ARG A 18 17.23 -15.74 -2.83
CA ARG A 18 17.02 -14.61 -1.93
C ARG A 18 16.75 -13.32 -2.70
N GLU A 19 17.56 -13.03 -3.72
CA GLU A 19 17.40 -11.83 -4.53
C GLU A 19 16.05 -11.79 -5.25
N GLU A 20 15.66 -12.89 -5.90
CA GLU A 20 14.38 -12.97 -6.61
C GLU A 20 13.19 -12.91 -5.65
N PHE A 21 13.31 -13.50 -4.46
CA PHE A 21 12.28 -13.37 -3.44
C PHE A 21 12.06 -11.91 -3.00
N PHE A 22 13.14 -11.16 -2.74
CA PHE A 22 13.03 -9.74 -2.40
C PHE A 22 12.44 -8.92 -3.55
N ARG A 23 12.85 -9.17 -4.79
CA ARG A 23 12.28 -8.50 -5.98
C ARG A 23 10.79 -8.79 -6.10
N PHE A 24 10.38 -10.04 -5.91
CA PHE A 24 8.98 -10.44 -5.91
C PHE A 24 8.18 -9.69 -4.83
N LEU A 25 8.64 -9.70 -3.57
CA LEU A 25 7.95 -9.00 -2.49
C LEU A 25 7.87 -7.49 -2.71
N MET A 26 8.93 -6.87 -3.22
CA MET A 26 8.92 -5.45 -3.59
C MET A 26 7.90 -5.16 -4.70
N SER A 27 7.85 -5.99 -5.74
CA SER A 27 6.89 -5.85 -6.82
C SER A 27 5.45 -6.01 -6.31
N GLU A 28 5.19 -7.01 -5.49
CA GLU A 28 3.87 -7.28 -4.91
C GLU A 28 3.38 -6.13 -4.03
N THR A 29 4.25 -5.62 -3.15
CA THR A 29 3.91 -4.51 -2.25
C THR A 29 3.63 -3.22 -3.02
N LEU A 30 4.48 -2.90 -4.02
CA LEU A 30 4.28 -1.76 -4.90
C LEU A 30 2.99 -1.87 -5.72
N MET A 31 2.73 -3.03 -6.33
CA MET A 31 1.53 -3.27 -7.12
C MET A 31 0.25 -3.07 -6.29
N LYS A 32 0.25 -3.53 -5.02
CA LYS A 32 -0.88 -3.31 -4.11
C LYS A 32 -1.04 -1.84 -3.73
N ALA A 33 0.05 -1.13 -3.45
CA ALA A 33 0.00 0.30 -3.20
C ALA A 33 -0.62 1.06 -4.40
N GLU A 34 -0.15 0.77 -5.61
CA GLU A 34 -0.68 1.36 -6.85
C GLU A 34 -2.13 0.98 -7.13
N TYR A 35 -2.53 -0.25 -6.80
CA TYR A 35 -3.90 -0.70 -6.92
C TYR A 35 -4.84 0.17 -6.07
N TYR A 36 -4.56 0.33 -4.76
CA TYR A 36 -5.37 1.19 -3.91
C TYR A 36 -5.30 2.67 -4.31
N ARG A 37 -4.14 3.15 -4.76
CA ARG A 37 -4.00 4.49 -5.33
C ARG A 37 -4.92 4.71 -6.52
N SER A 38 -5.10 3.69 -7.36
CA SER A 38 -5.99 3.74 -8.52
C SER A 38 -7.48 3.80 -8.12
N LEU A 39 -7.87 3.11 -7.04
CA LEU A 39 -9.22 3.14 -6.48
C LEU A 39 -9.57 4.48 -5.84
N MET A 40 -8.57 5.28 -5.44
CA MET A 40 -8.78 6.65 -4.95
C MET A 40 -9.07 7.67 -6.07
N LYS A 41 -8.62 7.42 -7.31
CA LYS A 41 -8.75 8.37 -8.43
C LYS A 41 -10.19 8.82 -8.74
N PRO A 42 -11.22 7.96 -8.68
CA PRO A 42 -12.61 8.38 -8.83
C PRO A 42 -13.03 9.44 -7.79
N PHE A 43 -12.65 9.27 -6.52
CA PHE A 43 -12.98 10.23 -5.46
C PHE A 43 -12.24 11.55 -5.63
N GLU A 44 -10.95 11.51 -6.00
CA GLU A 44 -10.16 12.72 -6.31
C GLU A 44 -10.72 13.52 -7.50
N ARG A 45 -11.42 12.85 -8.43
CA ARG A 45 -12.13 13.51 -9.53
C ARG A 45 -13.49 14.05 -9.09
N LYS A 46 -14.20 13.32 -8.23
CA LYS A 46 -15.52 13.71 -7.70
C LYS A 46 -15.41 14.89 -6.73
N TYR A 47 -14.36 14.89 -5.91
CA TYR A 47 -14.04 15.87 -4.90
C TYR A 47 -12.65 16.45 -5.18
N PRO A 48 -12.53 17.65 -5.80
CA PRO A 48 -11.26 18.25 -6.17
C PRO A 48 -10.53 18.89 -4.97
N ILE A 49 -10.47 18.16 -3.86
CA ILE A 49 -9.82 18.53 -2.60
C ILE A 49 -9.03 17.32 -2.08
N SER A 50 -8.16 17.52 -1.09
CA SER A 50 -7.44 16.40 -0.50
C SER A 50 -8.38 15.49 0.28
N PHE A 51 -8.02 14.20 0.45
CA PHE A 51 -8.76 13.28 1.31
C PHE A 51 -8.96 13.85 2.73
N LYS A 52 -7.92 14.51 3.27
CA LYS A 52 -7.98 15.13 4.60
C LYS A 52 -9.01 16.26 4.65
N ASP A 53 -8.98 17.15 3.68
CA ASP A 53 -9.94 18.27 3.61
C ASP A 53 -11.37 17.75 3.40
N PHE A 54 -11.54 16.71 2.58
CA PHE A 54 -12.82 16.05 2.38
C PHE A 54 -13.36 15.47 3.69
N LYS A 55 -12.53 14.73 4.41
CA LYS A 55 -12.87 14.18 5.72
C LYS A 55 -13.30 15.26 6.71
N GLU A 56 -12.49 16.32 6.84
CA GLU A 56 -12.81 17.45 7.73
C GLU A 56 -14.12 18.14 7.32
N GLN A 57 -14.39 18.29 6.03
CA GLN A 57 -15.62 18.88 5.51
C GLN A 57 -16.86 18.04 5.88
N ILE A 58 -16.80 16.72 5.71
CA ILE A 58 -17.93 15.83 6.01
C ILE A 58 -18.17 15.74 7.52
N GLU A 59 -17.11 15.61 8.32
CA GLU A 59 -17.21 15.53 9.79
C GLU A 59 -17.68 16.84 10.44
N SER A 60 -17.38 17.99 9.83
CA SER A 60 -17.81 19.31 10.33
C SER A 60 -19.15 19.79 9.76
N SER A 61 -19.73 19.05 8.81
CA SER A 61 -20.99 19.43 8.19
C SER A 61 -22.15 19.36 9.19
N LYS A 62 -22.97 20.41 9.23
CA LYS A 62 -24.22 20.42 10.01
C LYS A 62 -25.38 19.70 9.31
N GLN A 63 -25.23 19.42 8.02
CA GLN A 63 -26.23 18.72 7.22
C GLN A 63 -25.66 17.37 6.80
N GLU A 64 -26.39 16.30 7.11
CA GLU A 64 -26.00 14.95 6.77
C GLU A 64 -26.24 14.68 5.29
N ASP A 65 -25.16 14.35 4.58
CA ASP A 65 -25.18 13.83 3.22
C ASP A 65 -24.70 12.38 3.26
N PHE A 66 -25.64 11.44 3.28
CA PHE A 66 -25.35 10.00 3.38
C PHE A 66 -24.44 9.52 2.24
N GLN A 67 -24.60 10.05 1.03
CA GLN A 67 -23.74 9.67 -0.09
C GLN A 67 -22.30 10.13 0.15
N ALA A 68 -22.10 11.33 0.69
CA ALA A 68 -20.77 11.83 1.00
C ALA A 68 -20.12 11.06 2.17
N TRP A 69 -20.92 10.59 3.13
CA TRP A 69 -20.44 9.68 4.19
C TRP A 69 -20.03 8.31 3.65
N ASP A 70 -20.82 7.71 2.77
CA ASP A 70 -20.48 6.43 2.13
C ASP A 70 -19.18 6.55 1.32
N ASP A 71 -19.06 7.61 0.54
CA ASP A 71 -17.85 7.95 -0.21
C ASP A 71 -16.63 8.16 0.72
N LEU A 72 -16.82 8.81 1.88
CA LEU A 72 -15.75 9.00 2.86
C LEU A 72 -15.26 7.67 3.43
N ILE A 73 -16.18 6.77 3.81
CA ILE A 73 -15.83 5.46 4.36
C ILE A 73 -15.05 4.64 3.34
N GLU A 74 -15.52 4.62 2.09
CA GLU A 74 -14.85 3.88 1.01
C GLU A 74 -13.47 4.48 0.68
N TRP A 75 -13.39 5.80 0.55
CA TRP A 75 -12.12 6.48 0.27
C TRP A 75 -11.13 6.31 1.42
N GLU A 76 -11.58 6.40 2.68
CA GLU A 76 -10.72 6.18 3.86
C GLU A 76 -10.15 4.76 3.90
N ALA A 77 -10.95 3.74 3.54
CA ALA A 77 -10.47 2.37 3.45
C ALA A 77 -9.34 2.23 2.41
N TYR A 78 -9.51 2.83 1.22
CA TYR A 78 -8.48 2.80 0.18
C TYR A 78 -7.24 3.62 0.55
N PHE A 79 -7.43 4.78 1.19
CA PHE A 79 -6.33 5.63 1.65
C PHE A 79 -5.45 4.89 2.65
N ARG A 80 -6.05 4.30 3.69
CA ARG A 80 -5.32 3.53 4.71
C ARG A 80 -4.62 2.30 4.12
N ALA A 81 -5.29 1.59 3.21
CA ALA A 81 -4.67 0.45 2.54
C ALA A 81 -3.48 0.89 1.67
N HIS A 82 -3.59 2.00 0.93
CA HIS A 82 -2.50 2.56 0.16
C HIS A 82 -1.30 2.93 1.04
N GLU A 83 -1.54 3.61 2.17
CA GLU A 83 -0.48 3.95 3.14
C GLU A 83 0.22 2.68 3.67
N GLU A 84 -0.56 1.69 4.13
CA GLU A 84 -0.01 0.45 4.68
C GLU A 84 0.87 -0.30 3.66
N TRP A 85 0.44 -0.40 2.40
CA TRP A 85 1.24 -1.08 1.37
C TRP A 85 2.46 -0.26 0.94
N THR A 86 2.37 1.06 0.98
CA THR A 86 3.50 1.96 0.70
C THR A 86 4.56 1.84 1.80
N GLU A 87 4.16 1.80 3.07
CA GLU A 87 5.06 1.59 4.21
C GLU A 87 5.81 0.25 4.09
N LYS A 88 5.09 -0.84 3.77
CA LYS A 88 5.70 -2.16 3.55
C LYS A 88 6.69 -2.16 2.38
N TYR A 89 6.38 -1.44 1.30
CA TYR A 89 7.28 -1.32 0.16
C TYR A 89 8.57 -0.57 0.54
N GLU A 90 8.45 0.55 1.25
CA GLU A 90 9.63 1.31 1.70
C GLU A 90 10.46 0.53 2.74
N GLU A 91 9.82 -0.25 3.62
CA GLU A 91 10.52 -1.19 4.50
C GLU A 91 11.36 -2.19 3.70
N MET A 92 10.76 -2.85 2.70
CA MET A 92 11.46 -3.81 1.84
C MET A 92 12.63 -3.18 1.09
N LYS A 93 12.45 -1.97 0.56
CA LYS A 93 13.48 -1.20 -0.15
C LYS A 93 14.65 -0.81 0.77
N ASN A 94 14.36 -0.46 2.01
CA ASN A 94 15.38 -0.16 3.02
C ASN A 94 16.18 -1.41 3.39
N VAL A 95 15.51 -2.53 3.64
CA VAL A 95 16.14 -3.83 3.93
C VAL A 95 17.04 -4.26 2.76
N TRP A 96 16.53 -4.18 1.53
CA TRP A 96 17.28 -4.48 0.31
C TRP A 96 18.54 -3.62 0.16
N SER A 97 18.41 -2.30 0.39
CA SER A 97 19.52 -1.36 0.26
C SER A 97 20.63 -1.59 1.29
N ASN A 98 20.26 -1.99 2.52
CA ASN A 98 21.22 -2.27 3.59
C ASN A 98 21.98 -3.58 3.34
N ASN A 99 21.32 -4.61 2.82
CA ASN A 99 21.95 -5.90 2.51
C ASN A 99 22.96 -5.85 1.36
N ARG A 100 22.95 -4.81 0.51
CA ARG A 100 23.93 -4.60 -0.57
C ARG A 100 25.13 -3.74 -0.18
N LYS A 101 25.11 -3.13 1.00
CA LYS A 101 26.20 -2.29 1.54
C LYS A 101 27.09 -3.04 2.55
N SER A 102 26.66 -4.20 3.01
CA SER A 102 27.41 -5.16 3.85
C SER A 102 28.14 -6.16 2.98
#